data_AF-A0A7J4F765-F1
#
_entry.id   AF-A0A7J4F765-F1
#
_cell.length_a   1.000
_cell.length_b   1.000
_cell.length_c   1.000
_cell.angle_alpha   90.00
_cell.angle_beta   90.00
_cell.angle_gamma   90.00
#
_symmetry.space_group_name_H-M   'P 1'
#
loop_
_entity.id
_entity.type
_entity.pdbx_description
1 polymer ?
#
loop_
_entity_poly.entity_id
_entity_poly.type
_entity_poly.pdbx_seq_one_letter_code
_entity_poly.pdbx_strand_id
1 'polypeptide(L)'
;MEEGEGVTAGEAARSICRDRSTTYRGLEKLVAAGLVYKERRGGRTRGYTNVYRRIPVVEIYRRTEAELDRCYRRLKEVLGRELAKTHGDP
;
A
#
# COMPACT_ATOMS: atom_id res chain seq x y z
N MET A 1 14.24 -15.72 -6.09
CA MET A 1 14.09 -14.28 -5.76
C MET A 1 14.35 -14.15 -4.28
N GLU A 2 15.40 -13.43 -3.87
CA GLU A 2 15.67 -13.21 -2.44
C GLU A 2 14.51 -12.44 -1.82
N GLU A 3 13.74 -13.11 -0.97
CA GLU A 3 12.89 -12.43 0.00
C GLU A 3 13.80 -11.58 0.88
N GLY A 4 13.83 -10.26 0.61
CA GLY A 4 14.49 -9.34 1.52
C GLY A 4 13.95 -9.58 2.93
N GLU A 5 14.87 -9.88 3.85
CA GLU A 5 14.56 -10.10 5.25
C GLU A 5 13.75 -8.89 5.75
N GLY A 6 12.50 -9.12 6.13
CA GLY A 6 11.65 -8.03 6.58
C GLY A 6 12.22 -7.41 7.85
N VAL A 7 12.00 -6.11 8.04
CA VAL A 7 12.60 -5.36 9.16
C VAL A 7 11.56 -5.06 10.23
N THR A 8 11.96 -5.16 11.49
CA THR A 8 11.16 -4.65 12.59
C THR A 8 11.27 -3.12 12.68
N ALA A 9 10.30 -2.46 13.31
CA ALA A 9 10.37 -1.02 13.54
C ALA A 9 11.63 -0.60 14.35
N GLY A 10 12.13 -1.49 15.22
CA GLY A 10 13.35 -1.25 15.98
C GLY A 10 14.62 -1.31 15.12
N GLU A 11 14.70 -2.29 14.21
CA GLU A 11 15.80 -2.39 13.24
C GLU A 11 15.81 -1.21 12.27
N ALA A 12 14.63 -0.86 11.74
CA ALA A 12 14.47 0.31 10.89
C ALA A 12 14.95 1.58 11.62
N ALA A 13 14.55 1.78 12.87
CA ALA A 13 14.89 2.97 13.66
C ALA A 13 16.41 3.11 13.85
N ARG A 14 17.08 1.98 14.14
CA ARG A 14 18.55 1.94 14.21
C ARG A 14 19.21 2.27 12.88
N SER A 15 18.69 1.72 11.78
CA SER A 15 19.27 1.90 10.44
C SER A 15 19.21 3.35 9.93
N ILE A 16 18.17 4.11 10.32
CA ILE A 16 17.98 5.51 9.90
C ILE A 16 18.37 6.52 10.98
N CYS A 17 18.94 6.06 12.10
CA CYS A 17 19.30 6.87 13.26
C CYS A 17 18.15 7.77 13.76
N ARG A 18 16.93 7.21 13.85
CA ARG A 18 15.74 7.90 14.39
C ARG A 18 15.16 7.16 15.58
N ASP A 19 14.34 7.85 16.36
CA ASP A 19 13.62 7.20 17.45
C ASP A 19 12.58 6.21 16.89
N ARG A 20 12.25 5.22 17.72
CA ARG A 20 11.35 4.12 17.36
C ARG A 20 9.94 4.61 17.05
N SER A 21 9.46 5.66 17.72
CA SER A 21 8.08 6.15 17.54
C SER A 21 7.90 6.89 16.22
N THR A 22 8.87 7.74 15.84
CA THR A 22 8.90 8.41 14.53
C THR A 22 9.03 7.40 13.41
N THR A 23 9.94 6.42 13.57
CA THR A 23 10.13 5.37 12.58
C THR A 23 8.86 4.53 12.40
N TYR A 24 8.21 4.13 13.49
CA TYR A 24 6.93 3.42 13.45
C TYR A 24 5.86 4.20 12.69
N ARG A 25 5.70 5.49 12.98
CA ARG A 25 4.74 6.35 12.25
C ARG A 25 5.08 6.44 10.76
N GLY A 26 6.35 6.51 10.40
CA GLY A 26 6.80 6.46 9.00
C GLY A 26 6.42 5.14 8.32
N LEU A 27 6.67 4.02 8.98
CA LEU A 27 6.31 2.69 8.49
C LEU A 27 4.79 2.53 8.32
N GLU A 28 3.98 2.98 9.27
CA GLU A 28 2.52 2.94 9.14
C GLU A 28 2.02 3.81 7.99
N LYS A 29 2.66 4.96 7.70
CA LYS A 29 2.36 5.75 6.49
C LYS A 29 2.69 5.00 5.20
N LEU A 30 3.82 4.28 5.17
CA LEU A 30 4.20 3.44 4.01
C LEU A 30 3.24 2.26 3.81
N VAL A 31 2.72 1.71 4.91
CA VAL A 31 1.67 0.68 4.87
C VAL A 31 0.37 1.26 4.33
N ALA A 32 -0.06 2.42 4.82
CA ALA A 32 -1.26 3.10 4.32
C ALA A 32 -1.14 3.48 2.84
N ALA A 33 0.06 3.85 2.38
CA ALA A 33 0.34 4.13 0.98
C ALA A 33 0.47 2.88 0.09
N GLY A 34 0.41 1.67 0.66
CA GLY A 34 0.53 0.42 -0.10
C GLY A 34 1.93 0.17 -0.67
N LEU A 35 2.98 0.76 -0.07
CA LEU A 35 4.38 0.58 -0.47
C LEU A 35 5.09 -0.51 0.36
N VAL A 36 4.58 -0.75 1.56
CA VAL A 36 5.09 -1.74 2.51
C VAL A 36 3.91 -2.54 3.03
N TYR A 37 4.11 -3.82 3.35
CA TYR A 37 3.13 -4.61 4.10
C TYR A 37 3.68 -5.02 5.46
N LYS A 38 2.76 -5.21 6.39
CA LYS A 38 3.03 -5.57 7.79
C LYS A 38 2.65 -7.03 8.04
N GLU A 39 3.62 -7.84 8.41
CA GLU A 39 3.47 -9.27 8.72
C GLU A 39 3.63 -9.47 10.24
N ARG A 40 2.69 -10.18 10.87
CA ARG A 40 2.82 -10.59 12.28
C ARG A 40 3.57 -11.91 12.34
N ARG A 41 4.80 -11.91 12.86
CA ARG A 41 5.55 -13.13 13.14
C ARG A 41 5.44 -13.51 14.61
N GLY A 42 5.15 -14.78 14.88
CA GLY A 42 5.17 -15.34 16.24
C GLY A 42 6.59 -15.33 16.80
N GLY A 43 6.75 -14.88 18.04
CA GLY A 43 8.02 -14.89 18.75
C GLY A 43 8.31 -16.26 19.40
N ARG A 44 9.59 -16.60 19.56
CA ARG A 44 10.04 -17.88 20.14
C ARG A 44 9.63 -18.09 21.61
N THR A 45 9.37 -17.03 22.40
CA THR A 45 9.21 -17.17 23.86
C THR A 45 7.86 -16.65 24.40
N ARG A 46 7.23 -15.67 23.75
CA ARG A 46 5.80 -15.29 23.85
C ARG A 46 5.62 -13.98 23.06
N GLY A 47 4.46 -13.80 22.44
CA GLY A 47 4.09 -12.56 21.75
C GLY A 47 4.32 -12.59 20.23
N TYR A 48 4.00 -11.47 19.58
CA TYR A 48 4.18 -11.29 18.14
C TYR A 48 5.05 -10.06 17.88
N THR A 49 5.83 -10.11 16.81
CA THR A 49 6.59 -8.97 16.31
C THR A 49 6.07 -8.60 14.94
N ASN A 50 5.82 -7.31 14.73
CA ASN A 50 5.49 -6.79 13.41
C ASN A 50 6.76 -6.64 12.60
N VAL A 51 6.76 -7.27 11.43
CA VAL A 51 7.82 -7.22 10.44
C VAL A 51 7.29 -6.48 9.21
N TYR A 52 8.05 -5.53 8.72
CA TYR A 52 7.70 -4.69 7.59
C TYR A 52 8.49 -5.13 6.37
N ARG A 53 7.81 -5.35 5.26
CA ARG A 53 8.41 -5.80 4.01
C ARG A 53 8.01 -4.87 2.86
N ARG A 54 8.97 -4.54 2.01
CA ARG A 54 8.72 -3.75 0.81
C ARG A 54 7.83 -4.52 -0.15
N ILE A 55 6.93 -3.82 -0.82
CA ILE A 55 6.19 -4.39 -1.96
C ILE A 55 7.07 -4.24 -3.20
N PRO A 56 7.21 -5.28 -4.05
CA PRO A 56 7.96 -5.17 -5.30
C PRO A 56 7.45 -4.03 -6.17
N VAL A 57 8.36 -3.27 -6.80
CA VAL A 57 7.98 -2.12 -7.65
C VAL A 57 7.04 -2.53 -8.78
N VAL A 58 7.23 -3.71 -9.36
CA VAL A 58 6.33 -4.28 -10.39
C VAL A 58 4.91 -4.47 -9.89
N GLU A 59 4.74 -4.83 -8.61
CA GLU A 59 3.43 -5.02 -8.00
C GLU A 59 2.76 -3.66 -7.71
N ILE A 60 3.54 -2.66 -7.28
CA ILE A 60 3.06 -1.29 -7.12
C ILE A 60 2.57 -0.76 -8.47
N TYR A 61 3.37 -0.89 -9.52
CA TYR A 61 3.01 -0.48 -10.88
C TYR A 61 1.69 -1.09 -11.34
N ARG A 62 1.54 -2.42 -11.22
CA ARG A 62 0.31 -3.13 -11.61
C ARG A 62 -0.92 -2.66 -10.84
N ARG A 63 -0.78 -2.42 -9.54
CA ARG A 63 -1.87 -1.91 -8.71
C ARG A 63 -2.27 -0.49 -9.12
N THR A 64 -1.30 0.36 -9.42
CA THR A 64 -1.55 1.71 -9.90
C THR A 64 -2.26 1.71 -11.25
N GLU A 65 -1.81 0.91 -12.23
CA GLU A 65 -2.51 0.78 -13.52
C GLU A 65 -3.96 0.30 -13.33
N ALA A 66 -4.17 -0.75 -12.52
CA ALA A 66 -5.51 -1.28 -12.29
C ALA A 66 -6.46 -0.26 -11.65
N GLU A 67 -5.94 0.62 -10.77
CA GLU A 67 -6.74 1.67 -10.16
C GLU A 67 -7.05 2.82 -11.13
N LEU A 68 -6.09 3.18 -11.99
CA LEU A 68 -6.33 4.15 -13.07
C LEU A 68 -7.42 3.64 -14.03
N ASP A 69 -7.34 2.38 -14.44
CA ASP A 69 -8.35 1.76 -15.31
C ASP A 69 -9.73 1.72 -14.65
N ARG A 70 -9.79 1.46 -13.34
CA ARG A 70 -11.03 1.49 -12.57
C ARG A 70 -11.61 2.90 -12.55
N CYS A 71 -10.79 3.91 -12.24
CA CYS A 71 -11.21 5.31 -12.25
C CYS A 71 -11.74 5.73 -13.63
N TYR A 72 -11.00 5.37 -14.69
CA TYR A 72 -11.36 5.71 -16.05
C TYR A 72 -12.68 5.05 -16.50
N ARG A 73 -12.89 3.77 -16.19
CA ARG A 73 -14.16 3.08 -16.44
C ARG A 73 -15.32 3.75 -15.70
N ARG A 74 -15.13 4.09 -14.42
CA ARG A 74 -16.16 4.75 -13.62
C ARG A 74 -16.54 6.12 -14.18
N LEU A 75 -15.55 6.89 -14.65
CA LEU A 75 -15.80 8.17 -15.32
C LEU A 75 -16.61 7.98 -16.61
N LYS A 76 -16.23 7.01 -17.46
CA LYS A 76 -16.98 6.67 -18.68
C LYS A 76 -18.43 6.30 -18.39
N GLU A 77 -18.67 5.49 -17.37
CA GLU A 77 -20.02 5.09 -16.98
C GLU A 77 -20.86 6.27 -16.50
N VAL A 78 -20.29 7.14 -15.65
CA VAL A 78 -21.00 8.32 -15.13
C VAL A 78 -21.31 9.30 -16.27
N LEU A 79 -20.30 9.66 -17.07
CA LEU A 79 -20.47 10.60 -18.17
C LEU A 79 -21.38 10.05 -19.27
N GLY A 80 -21.27 8.76 -19.59
CA GLY A 80 -22.14 8.10 -20.55
C GLY A 80 -23.61 8.15 -20.14
N ARG A 81 -23.91 7.97 -18.84
CA ARG A 81 -25.27 8.14 -18.31
C ARG A 81 -25.77 9.57 -18.44
N GLU A 82 -24.96 10.57 -18.12
CA GLU A 82 -25.37 11.98 -18.22
C GLU A 82 -25.57 12.42 -19.69
N LEU A 83 -24.70 11.99 -20.61
CA LEU A 83 -24.86 12.27 -22.04
C LEU A 83 -26.13 11.64 -22.62
N ALA A 84 -26.46 10.40 -22.23
CA ALA A 84 -27.68 9.73 -22.66
C ALA A 84 -28.96 10.47 -22.21
N LYS A 85 -28.95 11.10 -21.03
CA LYS A 85 -30.06 11.93 -20.55
C LYS A 85 -30.21 13.25 -21.33
N THR A 86 -29.10 13.77 -21.88
CA THR A 86 -29.07 15.09 -22.53
C THR A 86 -29.40 15.00 -24.04
N HIS A 87 -29.29 13.81 -24.63
CA HIS A 87 -29.54 13.56 -26.06
C HIS A 87 -30.66 12.53 -26.33
N GLY A 88 -31.40 12.14 -25.29
CA GLY A 88 -32.60 11.31 -25.38
C GLY A 88 -33.87 12.10 -25.06
N ASP A 89 -34.23 13.05 -25.92
CA ASP A 89 -35.61 13.58 -26.10
C ASP A 89 -35.66 14.24 -27.49
N PRO A 90 -36.41 13.67 -28.44
CA PRO A 90 -37.81 14.08 -28.66
C PRO A 90 -38.85 12.97 -28.47
#